data_AF-A0A3N5KMI7-F1
#
_entry.id   AF-A0A3N5KMI7-F1
#
_cell.length_a   1.000
_cell.length_b   1.000
_cell.length_c   1.000
_cell.angle_alpha   90.00
_cell.angle_beta   90.00
_cell.angle_gamma   90.00
#
_symmetry.space_group_name_H-M   'P 1'
#
loop_
_entity.id
_entity.type
_entity.pdbx_description
1 polymer ?
#
loop_
_entity_poly.entity_id
_entity_poly.type
_entity_poly.pdbx_seq_one_letter_code
_entity_poly.pdbx_strand_id
1 'polypeptide(L)'
;MIHKGDILIVDDTHASLKLLTDILTKEGFQVRPADSGELALSSVAAKLPELILLDMRMSGMDGFEVFQRLKAREESRTIPIIFLSAFTETDKRIEGLKLGAVDFVSKPFQSEELLARVQTQVELSRLRVRLEHQAIELRLANEQLQIDIRERNRAEEALKKSEEMLQSIFISTPDSITVTDLNGRITFANQSAAAIRDVSSAEHLIGKSFYELIAEEERHRAEESMKKVIKEGVVKDIEFVGLKSNNERFVGELSVSVLKDSSGRINGFVGIAKDITVRKRMEETLAATSEEREKLIHELQYALENIKTLEGLLPICSNCKKIRDDQGFWNQVEGYISKHTDAKFSHGICPDCSMKLYGDLYARVIEEQKKEII
;
A
#
# COMPACT_ATOMS: atom_id res chain seq x y z
N MET A 1 39.92 43.81 18.10
CA MET A 1 39.26 44.89 17.33
C MET A 1 38.92 44.33 15.96
N ILE A 2 37.67 44.46 15.51
CA ILE A 2 37.31 44.10 14.13
C ILE A 2 37.73 45.30 13.27
N HIS A 3 38.78 45.13 12.47
CA HIS A 3 39.28 46.18 11.59
C HIS A 3 38.34 46.37 10.38
N LYS A 4 38.25 47.58 9.83
CA LYS A 4 37.36 47.88 8.68
C LYS A 4 37.74 47.13 7.40
N GLY A 5 38.99 46.66 7.29
CA GLY A 5 39.48 45.75 6.25
C GLY A 5 41.01 45.65 6.26
N ASP A 6 41.58 44.65 5.58
CA ASP A 6 43.03 44.45 5.41
C ASP A 6 43.50 45.02 4.07
N ILE A 7 44.36 46.03 4.10
CA ILE A 7 44.87 46.73 2.91
C ILE A 7 46.38 46.54 2.83
N LEU A 8 46.86 46.07 1.68
CA LEU A 8 48.28 46.09 1.35
C LEU A 8 48.58 47.38 0.58
N ILE A 9 49.52 48.19 1.09
CA ILE A 9 50.02 49.38 0.38
C ILE A 9 51.42 49.08 -0.14
N VAL A 10 51.67 49.45 -1.39
CA VAL A 10 52.92 49.16 -2.09
C VAL A 10 53.44 50.43 -2.74
N ASP A 11 54.57 50.95 -2.27
CA ASP A 11 55.21 52.18 -2.75
C ASP A 11 56.69 52.14 -2.30
N ASP A 12 57.63 52.48 -3.18
CA ASP A 12 59.08 52.42 -2.86
C ASP A 12 59.55 53.61 -2.00
N THR A 13 58.69 54.60 -1.81
CA THR A 13 58.97 55.79 -1.01
C THR A 13 58.41 55.64 0.42
N HIS A 14 59.31 55.59 1.39
CA HIS A 14 58.97 55.47 2.82
C HIS A 14 58.00 56.56 3.32
N ALA A 15 58.09 57.77 2.77
CA ALA A 15 57.18 58.87 3.11
C ALA A 15 55.73 58.59 2.66
N SER A 16 55.55 58.04 1.44
CA SER A 16 54.24 57.63 0.91
C SER A 16 53.64 56.51 1.76
N LEU A 17 54.44 55.48 2.07
CA LEU A 17 54.02 54.35 2.90
C LEU A 17 53.55 54.83 4.28
N LYS A 18 54.31 55.71 4.93
CA LYS A 18 53.94 56.26 6.23
C LYS A 18 52.64 57.08 6.16
N LEU A 19 52.53 57.96 5.18
CA LEU A 19 51.34 58.80 4.99
C LEU A 19 50.08 57.97 4.76
N LEU A 20 50.12 57.00 3.83
CA LEU A 20 48.99 56.13 3.53
C LEU A 20 48.63 55.25 4.73
N THR A 21 49.64 54.74 5.46
CA THR A 21 49.42 53.99 6.69
C THR A 21 48.70 54.84 7.72
N ASP A 22 49.14 56.08 7.97
CA ASP A 22 48.52 56.98 8.95
C ASP A 22 47.07 57.34 8.58
N ILE A 23 46.80 57.62 7.29
CA ILE A 23 45.44 57.94 6.81
C ILE A 23 44.49 56.75 7.01
N LEU A 24 44.90 55.56 6.56
CA LEU A 24 44.06 54.36 6.55
C LEU A 24 43.90 53.74 7.96
N THR A 25 44.96 53.74 8.77
CA THR A 25 44.88 53.19 10.14
C THR A 25 44.01 54.07 11.03
N LYS A 26 44.04 55.40 10.86
CA LYS A 26 43.13 56.33 11.55
C LYS A 26 41.65 56.03 11.27
N GLU A 27 41.33 55.58 10.06
CA GLU A 27 39.98 55.17 9.68
C GLU A 27 39.61 53.74 10.11
N GLY A 28 40.53 53.03 10.78
CA GLY A 28 40.29 51.70 11.34
C GLY A 28 40.62 50.54 10.40
N PHE A 29 41.28 50.78 9.27
CA PHE A 29 41.81 49.72 8.42
C PHE A 29 43.08 49.10 9.03
N GLN A 30 43.26 47.80 8.82
CA GLN A 30 44.54 47.13 9.06
C GLN A 30 45.39 47.31 7.80
N VAL A 31 46.57 47.90 7.95
CA VAL A 31 47.43 48.24 6.83
C VAL A 31 48.73 47.46 6.89
N ARG A 32 49.14 46.87 5.78
CA ARG A 32 50.44 46.23 5.60
C ARG A 32 51.24 47.02 4.57
N PRO A 33 52.36 47.66 4.94
CA PRO A 33 53.23 48.31 3.97
C PRO A 33 54.19 47.32 3.31
N ALA A 34 54.45 47.52 2.02
CA ALA A 34 55.51 46.88 1.26
C ALA A 34 56.27 47.94 0.45
N ASP A 35 57.60 47.95 0.56
CA ASP A 35 58.48 48.93 -0.10
C ASP A 35 59.02 48.47 -1.46
N SER A 36 58.62 47.28 -1.91
CA SER A 36 59.08 46.66 -3.14
C SER A 36 58.04 45.69 -3.70
N GLY A 37 58.09 45.45 -5.00
CA GLY A 37 57.21 44.49 -5.67
C GLY A 37 57.39 43.05 -5.15
N GLU A 38 58.63 42.66 -4.85
CA GLU A 38 58.96 41.36 -4.26
C GLU A 38 58.33 41.19 -2.88
N LEU A 39 58.45 42.21 -2.02
CA LEU A 39 57.83 42.20 -0.70
C LEU A 39 56.30 42.17 -0.82
N ALA A 40 55.71 42.90 -1.76
CA ALA A 40 54.28 42.88 -2.01
C ALA A 40 53.78 41.47 -2.39
N LEU A 41 54.44 40.81 -3.34
CA LEU A 41 54.09 39.45 -3.77
C LEU A 41 54.25 38.43 -2.63
N SER A 42 55.31 38.54 -1.84
CA SER A 42 55.51 37.69 -0.66
C SER A 42 54.45 37.92 0.42
N SER A 43 54.04 39.18 0.62
CA SER A 43 53.01 39.58 1.58
C SER A 43 51.63 39.06 1.17
N VAL A 44 51.28 39.10 -0.12
CA VAL A 44 50.04 38.49 -0.63
C VAL A 44 50.07 36.97 -0.47
N ALA A 45 51.20 36.32 -0.77
CA ALA A 45 51.35 34.88 -0.61
C ALA A 45 51.21 34.42 0.85
N ALA A 46 51.65 35.24 1.80
CA ALA A 46 51.49 34.96 3.23
C ALA A 46 50.03 35.18 3.70
N LYS A 47 49.37 36.23 3.23
CA LYS A 47 47.98 36.55 3.57
C LYS A 47 47.34 37.45 2.50
N LEU A 48 46.21 37.01 1.94
CA LEU A 48 45.46 37.78 0.95
C LEU A 48 44.85 39.04 1.58
N PRO A 49 45.16 40.26 1.08
CA PRO A 49 44.46 41.48 1.47
C PRO A 49 43.07 41.59 0.81
N GLU A 50 42.22 42.44 1.37
CA GLU A 50 40.93 42.81 0.77
C GLU A 50 41.07 43.86 -0.33
N LEU A 51 42.16 44.62 -0.34
CA LEU A 51 42.49 45.65 -1.34
C LEU A 51 44.01 45.86 -1.41
N ILE A 52 44.52 46.15 -2.60
CA ILE A 52 45.92 46.57 -2.79
C ILE A 52 45.93 48.00 -3.33
N LEU A 53 46.66 48.89 -2.66
CA LEU A 53 47.07 50.18 -3.20
C LEU A 53 48.48 50.04 -3.76
N LEU A 54 48.64 50.22 -5.08
CA LEU A 54 49.88 49.89 -5.78
C LEU A 54 50.43 51.09 -6.51
N ASP A 55 51.61 51.55 -6.14
CA ASP A 55 52.32 52.57 -6.90
C ASP A 55 52.64 52.08 -8.31
N MET A 56 52.35 52.90 -9.32
CA MET A 56 52.60 52.57 -10.71
C MET A 56 54.10 52.62 -11.05
N ARG A 57 54.86 53.45 -10.34
CA ARG A 57 56.29 53.66 -10.59
C ARG A 57 57.09 53.32 -9.36
N MET A 58 57.83 52.21 -9.42
CA MET A 58 58.74 51.78 -8.37
C MET A 58 60.09 51.43 -8.99
N SER A 59 61.15 51.54 -8.19
CA SER A 59 62.48 51.05 -8.55
C SER A 59 62.54 49.52 -8.54
N GLY A 60 63.19 48.93 -9.55
CA GLY A 60 63.23 47.48 -9.73
C GLY A 60 61.97 46.97 -10.45
N MET A 61 61.17 46.16 -9.77
CA MET A 61 59.90 45.65 -10.30
C MET A 61 58.85 46.76 -10.28
N ASP A 62 58.34 47.14 -11.46
CA ASP A 62 57.32 48.18 -11.55
C ASP A 62 55.93 47.68 -11.07
N GLY A 63 55.03 48.61 -10.77
CA GLY A 63 53.70 48.28 -10.28
C GLY A 63 52.84 47.52 -11.31
N PHE A 64 53.08 47.69 -12.61
CA PHE A 64 52.37 46.94 -13.64
C PHE A 64 52.78 45.47 -13.65
N GLU A 65 54.06 45.18 -13.45
CA GLU A 65 54.57 43.83 -13.36
C GLU A 65 54.02 43.11 -12.12
N VAL A 66 53.97 43.79 -10.96
CA VAL A 66 53.32 43.26 -9.75
C VAL A 66 51.84 42.96 -10.02
N PHE A 67 51.12 43.89 -10.65
CA PHE A 67 49.72 43.71 -11.02
C PHE A 67 49.51 42.48 -11.93
N GLN A 68 50.30 42.33 -12.99
CA GLN A 68 50.20 41.19 -13.90
C GLN A 68 50.46 39.87 -13.19
N ARG A 69 51.49 39.81 -12.34
CA ARG A 69 51.83 38.61 -11.55
C ARG A 69 50.72 38.24 -10.57
N LEU A 70 50.04 39.23 -9.96
CA LEU A 70 48.91 39.00 -9.07
C LEU A 70 47.65 38.54 -9.82
N LYS A 71 47.39 39.10 -11.02
CA LYS A 71 46.25 38.70 -11.85
C LYS A 71 46.43 37.33 -12.53
N ALA A 72 47.67 36.86 -12.67
CA ALA A 72 47.96 35.55 -13.24
C ALA A 72 47.71 34.36 -12.27
N ARG A 73 47.62 34.60 -10.95
CA ARG A 73 47.41 33.54 -9.95
C ARG A 73 45.93 33.44 -9.56
N GLU A 74 45.41 32.22 -9.44
CA GLU A 74 43.99 31.99 -9.18
C GLU A 74 43.54 32.54 -7.81
N GLU A 75 44.42 32.50 -6.82
CA GLU A 75 44.16 32.91 -5.45
C GLU A 75 44.15 34.43 -5.27
N SER A 76 44.91 35.17 -6.10
CA SER A 76 45.04 36.63 -5.99
C SER A 76 44.38 37.42 -7.11
N ARG A 77 43.92 36.76 -8.20
CA ARG A 77 43.34 37.46 -9.36
C ARG A 77 42.09 38.28 -9.03
N THR A 78 41.34 37.87 -8.01
CA THR A 78 40.09 38.51 -7.58
C THR A 78 40.32 39.71 -6.67
N ILE A 79 41.53 39.88 -6.11
CA ILE A 79 41.83 41.00 -5.22
C ILE A 79 41.70 42.32 -6.00
N PRO A 80 40.93 43.30 -5.51
CA PRO A 80 40.84 44.61 -6.12
C PRO A 80 42.18 45.35 -5.95
N ILE A 81 42.65 45.96 -7.03
CA ILE A 81 43.90 46.73 -7.06
C ILE A 81 43.57 48.15 -7.52
N ILE A 82 43.88 49.12 -6.67
CA ILE A 82 43.84 50.55 -6.99
C ILE A 82 45.26 51.01 -7.24
N PHE A 83 45.50 51.57 -8.41
CA PHE A 83 46.81 52.13 -8.73
C PHE A 83 46.98 53.54 -8.16
N LEU A 84 48.16 53.85 -7.66
CA LEU A 84 48.57 55.19 -7.25
C LEU A 84 49.36 55.80 -8.40
N SER A 85 48.81 56.82 -9.07
CA SER A 85 49.34 57.37 -10.33
C SER A 85 49.75 58.83 -10.21
N ALA A 86 50.67 59.29 -11.04
CA ALA A 86 50.90 60.73 -11.20
C ALA A 86 49.78 61.38 -12.03
N PHE A 87 49.58 62.69 -11.89
CA PHE A 87 48.53 63.45 -12.60
C PHE A 87 48.65 63.38 -14.14
N THR A 88 49.85 63.12 -14.67
CA THR A 88 50.17 63.15 -16.10
C THR A 88 50.03 61.79 -16.82
N GLU A 89 49.55 60.74 -16.15
CA GLU A 89 49.60 59.35 -16.65
C GLU A 89 48.27 58.85 -17.25
N THR A 90 47.52 59.69 -17.96
CA THR A 90 46.17 59.36 -18.49
C THR A 90 46.14 58.08 -19.34
N ASP A 91 47.11 57.89 -20.24
CA ASP A 91 47.16 56.72 -21.12
C ASP A 91 47.36 55.41 -20.34
N LYS A 92 48.24 55.44 -19.33
CA LYS A 92 48.50 54.27 -18.46
C LYS A 92 47.31 53.94 -17.57
N ARG A 93 46.50 54.94 -17.16
CA ARG A 93 45.26 54.71 -16.40
C ARG A 93 44.25 53.92 -17.22
N ILE A 94 44.07 54.31 -18.49
CA ILE A 94 43.17 53.61 -19.42
C ILE A 94 43.64 52.18 -19.64
N GLU A 95 44.94 51.97 -19.83
CA GLU A 95 45.53 50.65 -20.00
C GLU A 95 45.30 49.76 -18.77
N GLY A 96 45.58 50.25 -17.56
CA GLY A 96 45.37 49.46 -16.34
C GLY A 96 43.89 49.15 -16.07
N LEU A 97 42.95 50.05 -16.37
CA LEU A 97 41.51 49.74 -16.31
C LEU A 97 41.14 48.61 -17.27
N LYS A 98 41.64 48.64 -18.51
CA LYS A 98 41.40 47.57 -19.51
C LYS A 98 41.99 46.23 -19.07
N LEU A 99 43.10 46.25 -18.31
CA LEU A 99 43.75 45.07 -17.77
C LEU A 99 43.11 44.56 -16.46
N GLY A 100 42.11 45.26 -15.92
CA GLY A 100 41.31 44.81 -14.76
C GLY A 100 41.70 45.45 -13.42
N ALA A 101 42.40 46.58 -13.41
CA ALA A 101 42.49 47.44 -12.24
C ALA A 101 41.10 48.00 -11.90
N VAL A 102 40.77 48.10 -10.61
CA VAL A 102 39.44 48.52 -10.20
C VAL A 102 39.30 50.04 -10.12
N ASP A 103 40.40 50.76 -9.87
CA ASP A 103 40.42 52.22 -9.80
C ASP A 103 41.85 52.80 -9.79
N PHE A 104 41.94 54.13 -9.76
CA PHE A 104 43.18 54.90 -9.65
C PHE A 104 43.03 56.06 -8.67
N VAL A 105 44.08 56.36 -7.91
CA VAL A 105 44.19 57.56 -7.05
C VAL A 105 45.38 58.39 -7.51
N SER A 106 45.15 59.67 -7.76
CA SER A 106 46.21 60.59 -8.19
C SER A 106 47.09 61.04 -7.02
N LYS A 107 48.40 61.16 -7.24
CA LYS A 107 49.37 61.86 -6.39
C LYS A 107 49.40 63.36 -6.76
N PRO A 108 49.47 64.30 -5.79
CA PRO A 108 49.47 64.10 -4.34
C PRO A 108 48.09 63.66 -3.81
N PHE A 109 48.10 62.80 -2.78
CA PHE A 109 46.87 62.19 -2.27
C PHE A 109 45.99 63.19 -1.53
N GLN A 110 44.71 63.23 -1.89
CA GLN A 110 43.67 63.84 -1.06
C GLN A 110 43.07 62.77 -0.16
N SER A 111 43.02 63.03 1.15
CA SER A 111 42.59 62.02 2.14
C SER A 111 41.14 61.60 1.90
N GLU A 112 40.25 62.55 1.59
CA GLU A 112 38.84 62.25 1.33
C GLU A 112 38.65 61.39 0.07
N GLU A 113 39.35 61.70 -1.02
CA GLU A 113 39.27 60.92 -2.27
C GLU A 113 39.79 59.50 -2.07
N LEU A 114 40.97 59.35 -1.46
CA LEU A 114 41.58 58.05 -1.20
C LEU A 114 40.66 57.17 -0.36
N LEU A 115 40.14 57.71 0.74
CA LEU A 115 39.26 56.98 1.65
C LEU A 115 37.95 56.57 0.99
N ALA A 116 37.33 57.46 0.21
CA ALA A 116 36.10 57.15 -0.51
C ALA A 116 36.31 55.99 -1.50
N ARG A 117 37.40 56.00 -2.28
CA ARG A 117 37.72 54.93 -3.24
C ARG A 117 38.03 53.61 -2.54
N VAL A 118 38.85 53.64 -1.50
CA VAL A 118 39.20 52.46 -0.69
C VAL A 118 37.96 51.82 -0.09
N GLN A 119 37.12 52.61 0.59
CA GLN A 119 35.90 52.11 1.23
C GLN A 119 34.96 51.48 0.20
N THR A 120 34.74 52.15 -0.93
CA THR A 120 33.89 51.65 -2.02
C THR A 120 34.39 50.30 -2.54
N GLN A 121 35.69 50.16 -2.80
CA GLN A 121 36.22 48.91 -3.36
C GLN A 121 36.24 47.75 -2.36
N VAL A 122 36.52 48.02 -1.08
CA VAL A 122 36.41 47.00 -0.02
C VAL A 122 34.96 46.53 0.14
N GLU A 123 34.00 47.45 0.14
CA GLU A 123 32.58 47.10 0.25
C GLU A 123 32.09 46.29 -0.96
N LEU A 124 32.44 46.72 -2.18
CA LEU A 124 32.11 45.98 -3.41
C LEU A 124 32.70 44.56 -3.43
N SER A 125 33.95 44.40 -3.00
CA SER A 125 34.60 43.09 -2.88
C SER A 125 33.83 42.18 -1.92
N ARG A 126 33.45 42.68 -0.74
CA ARG A 126 32.67 41.94 0.25
C ARG A 126 31.28 41.56 -0.24
N LEU A 127 30.60 42.47 -0.92
CA LEU A 127 29.28 42.20 -1.48
C LEU A 127 29.35 41.13 -2.57
N ARG A 128 30.38 41.13 -3.42
CA ARG A 128 30.59 40.08 -4.43
C ARG A 128 30.76 38.70 -3.79
N VAL A 129 31.66 38.58 -2.81
CA VAL A 129 31.88 37.31 -2.09
C VAL A 129 30.59 36.83 -1.41
N ARG A 130 29.83 37.75 -0.78
CA ARG A 130 28.56 37.41 -0.13
C ARG A 130 27.51 36.92 -1.15
N LEU A 131 27.39 37.58 -2.29
CA LEU A 131 26.46 37.18 -3.35
C LEU A 131 26.81 35.81 -3.94
N GLU A 132 28.09 35.53 -4.15
CA GLU A 132 28.55 34.21 -4.62
C GLU A 132 28.20 33.11 -3.61
N HIS A 133 28.45 33.35 -2.32
CA HIS A 133 28.05 32.42 -1.25
C HIS A 133 26.53 32.19 -1.23
N GLN A 134 25.74 33.26 -1.27
CA GLN A 134 24.27 33.15 -1.28
C GLN A 134 23.74 32.43 -2.51
N ALA A 135 24.35 32.63 -3.68
CA ALA A 135 23.96 31.94 -4.91
C ALA A 135 24.20 30.42 -4.81
N ILE A 136 25.32 30.02 -4.20
CA ILE A 136 25.64 28.60 -3.95
C ILE A 136 24.65 27.99 -2.95
N GLU A 137 24.40 28.66 -1.81
CA GLU A 137 23.44 28.19 -0.81
C GLU A 137 22.03 28.03 -1.40
N LEU A 138 21.55 29.03 -2.14
CA LEU A 138 20.24 29.00 -2.76
C LEU A 138 20.12 27.88 -3.80
N ARG A 139 21.18 27.61 -4.56
CA ARG A 139 21.22 26.51 -5.52
C ARG A 139 21.07 25.16 -4.83
N LEU A 140 21.84 24.93 -3.76
CA LEU A 140 21.78 23.68 -2.99
C LEU A 140 20.41 23.49 -2.34
N ALA A 141 19.85 24.55 -1.75
CA ALA A 141 18.52 24.51 -1.15
C ALA A 141 17.43 24.20 -2.19
N ASN A 142 17.51 24.80 -3.38
CA ASN A 142 16.58 24.50 -4.47
C ASN A 142 16.69 23.05 -4.97
N GLU A 143 17.91 22.53 -5.12
CA GLU A 143 18.12 21.13 -5.51
C GLU A 143 17.51 20.16 -4.48
N GLN A 144 17.66 20.44 -3.19
CA GLN A 144 17.04 19.65 -2.12
C GLN A 144 15.51 19.73 -2.16
N LEU A 145 14.94 20.94 -2.27
CA LEU A 145 13.49 21.12 -2.34
C LEU A 145 12.87 20.38 -3.53
N GLN A 146 13.57 20.30 -4.67
CA GLN A 146 13.13 19.53 -5.83
C GLN A 146 13.12 18.01 -5.57
N ILE A 147 13.98 17.51 -4.69
CA ILE A 147 13.94 16.10 -4.25
C ILE A 147 12.72 15.88 -3.36
N ASP A 148 12.56 16.71 -2.32
CA ASP A 148 11.47 16.59 -1.35
C ASP A 148 10.08 16.67 -2.02
N ILE A 149 9.91 17.59 -2.98
CA ILE A 149 8.66 17.71 -3.75
C ILE A 149 8.37 16.43 -4.55
N ARG A 150 9.39 15.82 -5.15
CA ARG A 150 9.21 14.58 -5.93
C ARG A 150 8.81 13.42 -5.02
N GLU A 151 9.38 13.30 -3.83
CA GLU A 151 9.00 12.27 -2.86
C GLU A 151 7.57 12.47 -2.35
N ARG A 152 7.23 13.71 -1.99
CA ARG A 152 5.88 14.06 -1.56
C ARG A 152 4.83 13.72 -2.62
N ASN A 153 5.04 14.11 -3.87
CA ASN A 153 4.10 13.84 -4.95
C ASN A 153 3.90 12.34 -5.17
N ARG A 154 4.97 11.53 -5.07
CA ARG A 154 4.86 10.07 -5.16
C ARG A 154 4.05 9.48 -4.02
N ALA A 155 4.24 9.98 -2.80
CA ALA A 155 3.45 9.55 -1.64
C ALA A 155 1.98 9.92 -1.77
N GLU A 156 1.67 11.13 -2.23
CA GLU A 156 0.30 11.59 -2.49
C GLU A 156 -0.38 10.76 -3.58
N GLU A 157 0.33 10.44 -4.68
CA GLU A 157 -0.22 9.61 -5.74
C GLU A 157 -0.43 8.15 -5.31
N ALA A 158 0.51 7.58 -4.55
CA ALA A 158 0.34 6.24 -3.96
C ALA A 158 -0.84 6.18 -3.00
N LEU A 159 -1.02 7.22 -2.17
CA LEU A 159 -2.16 7.33 -1.26
C LEU A 159 -3.48 7.39 -2.03
N LYS A 160 -3.56 8.27 -3.03
CA LYS A 160 -4.74 8.41 -3.89
C LYS A 160 -5.10 7.08 -4.56
N LYS A 161 -4.11 6.36 -5.10
CA LYS A 161 -4.32 5.06 -5.74
C LYS A 161 -4.82 4.00 -4.75
N SER A 162 -4.31 4.02 -3.51
CA SER A 162 -4.79 3.15 -2.44
C SER A 162 -6.23 3.49 -2.04
N GLU A 163 -6.59 4.78 -1.94
CA GLU A 163 -7.95 5.23 -1.63
C GLU A 163 -8.94 4.80 -2.72
N GLU A 164 -8.61 5.01 -3.99
CA GLU A 164 -9.44 4.61 -5.14
C GLU A 164 -9.63 3.08 -5.20
N MET A 165 -8.57 2.32 -4.89
CA MET A 165 -8.64 0.86 -4.82
C MET A 165 -9.56 0.40 -3.68
N LEU A 166 -9.42 0.97 -2.49
CA LEU A 166 -10.28 0.66 -1.34
C LEU A 166 -11.74 1.00 -1.67
N GLN A 167 -12.03 2.19 -2.21
CA GLN A 167 -13.39 2.57 -2.61
C GLN A 167 -13.98 1.58 -3.63
N SER A 168 -13.21 1.14 -4.61
CA SER A 168 -13.66 0.16 -5.60
C SER A 168 -14.02 -1.20 -4.97
N ILE A 169 -13.24 -1.67 -3.99
CA ILE A 169 -13.54 -2.90 -3.23
C ILE A 169 -14.84 -2.73 -2.44
N PHE A 170 -15.02 -1.60 -1.76
CA PHE A 170 -16.24 -1.33 -0.98
C PHE A 170 -17.50 -1.26 -1.85
N ILE A 171 -17.42 -0.66 -3.03
CA ILE A 171 -18.58 -0.50 -3.95
C ILE A 171 -18.93 -1.83 -4.65
N SER A 172 -17.94 -2.62 -5.03
CA SER A 172 -18.16 -3.89 -5.75
C SER A 172 -18.56 -5.07 -4.87
N THR A 173 -18.42 -4.94 -3.53
CA THR A 173 -18.78 -6.01 -2.60
C THR A 173 -20.30 -6.19 -2.54
N PRO A 174 -20.84 -7.40 -2.83
CA PRO A 174 -22.28 -7.66 -2.83
C PRO A 174 -22.88 -7.70 -1.41
N ASP A 175 -22.05 -7.84 -0.39
CA ASP A 175 -22.47 -7.82 1.01
C ASP A 175 -22.69 -6.39 1.51
N SER A 176 -23.66 -6.23 2.40
CA SER A 176 -23.97 -4.97 3.06
C SER A 176 -22.87 -4.61 4.05
N ILE A 177 -22.17 -3.50 3.83
CA ILE A 177 -21.15 -2.98 4.75
C ILE A 177 -21.68 -1.72 5.41
N THR A 178 -21.68 -1.70 6.74
CA THR A 178 -22.03 -0.52 7.54
C THR A 178 -20.94 -0.24 8.57
N VAL A 179 -20.71 1.04 8.84
CA VAL A 179 -19.88 1.49 9.97
C VAL A 179 -20.77 2.26 10.91
N THR A 180 -20.61 2.01 12.21
CA THR A 180 -21.35 2.71 13.26
C THR A 180 -20.41 3.41 14.24
N ASP A 181 -20.92 4.43 14.92
CA ASP A 181 -20.29 4.99 16.10
C ASP A 181 -20.45 4.07 17.33
N LEU A 182 -19.91 4.49 18.47
CA LEU A 182 -20.02 3.73 19.73
C LEU A 182 -21.45 3.55 20.23
N ASN A 183 -22.41 4.35 19.75
CA ASN A 183 -23.83 4.25 20.11
C ASN A 183 -24.64 3.42 19.09
N GLY A 184 -24.00 2.87 18.06
CA GLY A 184 -24.66 2.10 17.02
C GLY A 184 -25.35 2.96 15.95
N ARG A 185 -25.06 4.26 15.87
CA ARG A 185 -25.54 5.11 14.77
C ARG A 185 -24.67 4.90 13.55
N ILE A 186 -25.29 4.70 12.40
CA ILE A 186 -24.60 4.44 11.14
C ILE A 186 -23.90 5.73 10.68
N THR A 187 -22.58 5.67 10.56
CA THR A 187 -21.74 6.76 10.04
C THR A 187 -21.35 6.52 8.58
N PHE A 188 -21.41 5.27 8.11
CA PHE A 188 -21.15 4.91 6.72
C PHE A 188 -21.96 3.66 6.32
N ALA A 189 -22.37 3.60 5.05
CA ALA A 189 -22.99 2.43 4.44
C ALA A 189 -22.61 2.35 2.95
N ASN A 190 -22.35 1.14 2.43
CA ASN A 190 -22.15 0.93 0.99
C ASN A 190 -23.50 0.78 0.24
N GLN A 191 -23.46 0.74 -1.09
CA GLN A 191 -24.68 0.61 -1.90
C GLN A 191 -25.41 -0.72 -1.66
N SER A 192 -24.67 -1.80 -1.38
CA SER A 192 -25.25 -3.10 -1.04
C SER A 192 -26.06 -3.07 0.25
N ALA A 193 -25.67 -2.23 1.23
CA ALA A 193 -26.45 -1.97 2.42
C ALA A 193 -27.77 -1.24 2.12
N ALA A 194 -27.83 -0.41 1.08
CA ALA A 194 -29.09 0.18 0.63
C ALA A 194 -29.96 -0.86 -0.10
N ALA A 195 -29.35 -1.67 -0.96
CA ALA A 195 -30.03 -2.68 -1.77
C ALA A 195 -30.70 -3.77 -0.92
N ILE A 196 -30.00 -4.32 0.09
CA ILE A 196 -30.58 -5.31 1.01
C ILE A 196 -31.78 -4.77 1.80
N ARG A 197 -31.92 -3.44 1.88
CA ARG A 197 -33.01 -2.76 2.59
C ARG A 197 -34.12 -2.23 1.68
N ASP A 198 -34.03 -2.46 0.36
CA ASP A 198 -34.92 -1.85 -0.63
C ASP A 198 -34.98 -0.31 -0.47
N VAL A 199 -33.81 0.32 -0.30
CA VAL A 199 -33.65 1.77 -0.24
C VAL A 199 -32.81 2.24 -1.42
N SER A 200 -33.21 3.36 -2.04
CA SER A 200 -32.59 3.85 -3.28
C SER A 200 -31.14 4.31 -3.11
N SER A 201 -30.77 4.76 -1.91
CA SER A 201 -29.47 5.39 -1.64
C SER A 201 -28.98 5.09 -0.24
N ALA A 202 -27.69 4.77 -0.08
CA ALA A 202 -27.07 4.46 1.21
C ALA A 202 -27.12 5.64 2.19
N GLU A 203 -27.21 6.87 1.69
CA GLU A 203 -27.32 8.11 2.45
C GLU A 203 -28.54 8.13 3.39
N HIS A 204 -29.62 7.42 3.02
CA HIS A 204 -30.82 7.32 3.87
C HIS A 204 -30.62 6.46 5.11
N LEU A 205 -29.53 5.69 5.17
CA LEU A 205 -29.17 4.87 6.33
C LEU A 205 -28.28 5.65 7.31
N ILE A 206 -27.59 6.69 6.84
CA ILE A 206 -26.67 7.48 7.67
C ILE A 206 -27.45 8.20 8.78
N GLY A 207 -26.93 8.13 10.01
CA GLY A 207 -27.51 8.72 11.21
C GLY A 207 -28.59 7.88 11.90
N LYS A 208 -29.18 6.89 11.20
CA LYS A 208 -30.13 5.94 11.79
C LYS A 208 -29.42 5.00 12.76
N SER A 209 -30.15 4.56 13.77
CA SER A 209 -29.67 3.52 14.67
C SER A 209 -29.73 2.16 14.00
N PHE A 210 -28.69 1.34 14.13
CA PHE A 210 -28.72 -0.05 13.66
C PHE A 210 -29.88 -0.85 14.29
N TYR A 211 -30.31 -0.51 15.52
CA TYR A 211 -31.42 -1.20 16.19
C TYR A 211 -32.80 -0.92 15.55
N GLU A 212 -32.93 0.15 14.75
CA GLU A 212 -34.13 0.43 13.96
C GLU A 212 -34.22 -0.46 12.72
N LEU A 213 -33.10 -1.11 12.37
CA LEU A 213 -32.92 -1.86 11.14
C LEU A 213 -33.07 -3.38 11.35
N ILE A 214 -33.34 -3.84 12.56
CA ILE A 214 -33.54 -5.25 12.90
C ILE A 214 -34.91 -5.43 13.55
N ALA A 215 -35.43 -6.66 13.53
CA ALA A 215 -36.68 -6.99 14.20
C ALA A 215 -36.59 -6.70 15.71
N GLU A 216 -37.72 -6.37 16.34
CA GLU A 216 -37.74 -5.94 17.75
C GLU A 216 -37.22 -7.03 18.68
N GLU A 217 -37.58 -8.29 18.41
CA GLU A 217 -37.11 -9.47 19.16
C GLU A 217 -35.59 -9.70 19.06
N GLU A 218 -34.92 -9.14 18.06
CA GLU A 218 -33.47 -9.28 17.83
C GLU A 218 -32.63 -8.26 18.62
N ARG A 219 -33.24 -7.18 19.12
CA ARG A 219 -32.52 -6.05 19.72
C ARG A 219 -31.70 -6.45 20.96
N HIS A 220 -32.26 -7.27 21.84
CA HIS A 220 -31.56 -7.76 23.03
C HIS A 220 -30.34 -8.61 22.65
N ARG A 221 -30.48 -9.50 21.66
CA ARG A 221 -29.39 -10.35 21.17
C ARG A 221 -28.30 -9.53 20.49
N ALA A 222 -28.67 -8.46 19.79
CA ALA A 222 -27.73 -7.51 19.20
C ALA A 222 -26.91 -6.76 20.27
N GLU A 223 -27.53 -6.33 21.37
CA GLU A 223 -26.83 -5.68 22.49
C GLU A 223 -25.82 -6.62 23.17
N GLU A 224 -26.19 -7.88 23.40
CA GLU A 224 -25.27 -8.89 23.95
C GLU A 224 -24.10 -9.16 22.99
N SER A 225 -24.39 -9.27 21.70
CA SER A 225 -23.38 -9.44 20.66
C SER A 225 -22.41 -8.25 20.63
N MET A 226 -22.90 -7.02 20.81
CA MET A 226 -22.08 -5.82 20.87
C MET A 226 -21.10 -5.85 22.06
N LYS A 227 -21.57 -6.25 23.25
CA LYS A 227 -20.69 -6.43 24.44
C LYS A 227 -19.59 -7.46 24.17
N LYS A 228 -19.94 -8.53 23.45
CA LYS A 228 -18.99 -9.58 23.06
C LYS A 228 -17.96 -9.05 22.06
N VAL A 229 -18.36 -8.28 21.04
CA VAL A 229 -17.45 -7.64 20.08
C VAL A 229 -16.47 -6.69 20.77
N ILE A 230 -16.91 -5.90 21.75
CA ILE A 230 -16.01 -5.01 22.51
C ILE A 230 -14.93 -5.81 23.25
N LYS A 231 -15.28 -6.97 23.79
CA LYS A 231 -14.36 -7.83 24.56
C LYS A 231 -13.43 -8.66 23.67
N GLU A 232 -13.96 -9.24 22.60
CA GLU A 232 -13.28 -10.22 21.74
C GLU A 232 -12.70 -9.61 20.45
N GLY A 233 -13.08 -8.37 20.12
CA GLY A 233 -12.65 -7.62 18.94
C GLY A 233 -13.44 -7.94 17.67
N VAL A 234 -13.88 -9.19 17.50
CA VAL A 234 -14.68 -9.63 16.34
C VAL A 234 -15.65 -10.74 16.73
N VAL A 235 -16.87 -10.69 16.18
CA VAL A 235 -17.84 -11.79 16.23
C VAL A 235 -18.36 -12.01 14.82
N LYS A 236 -18.43 -13.28 14.39
CA LYS A 236 -18.81 -13.67 13.03
C LYS A 236 -20.05 -14.55 13.03
N ASP A 237 -20.65 -14.68 11.86
CA ASP A 237 -21.70 -15.66 11.55
C ASP A 237 -22.94 -15.55 12.46
N ILE A 238 -23.29 -14.32 12.86
CA ILE A 238 -24.48 -14.05 13.68
C ILE A 238 -25.70 -14.03 12.76
N GLU A 239 -26.56 -15.03 12.86
CA GLU A 239 -27.85 -14.99 12.18
C GLU A 239 -28.79 -14.00 12.87
N PHE A 240 -29.51 -13.19 12.08
CA PHE A 240 -30.46 -12.21 12.58
C PHE A 240 -31.62 -12.03 11.60
N VAL A 241 -32.74 -11.49 12.11
CA VAL A 241 -33.89 -11.10 11.27
C VAL A 241 -33.84 -9.60 11.04
N GLY A 242 -33.57 -9.22 9.80
CA GLY A 242 -33.53 -7.83 9.35
C GLY A 242 -34.88 -7.34 8.81
N LEU A 243 -35.05 -6.02 8.80
CA LEU A 243 -36.24 -5.36 8.24
C LEU A 243 -35.86 -4.57 6.97
N LYS A 244 -36.66 -4.72 5.91
CA LYS A 244 -36.61 -3.87 4.71
C LYS A 244 -37.44 -2.59 4.89
N SER A 245 -37.32 -1.65 3.95
CA SER A 245 -38.06 -0.38 3.96
C SER A 245 -39.59 -0.54 3.97
N ASN A 246 -40.11 -1.60 3.35
CA ASN A 246 -41.51 -2.01 3.35
C ASN A 246 -41.92 -2.85 4.58
N ASN A 247 -41.05 -2.99 5.57
CA ASN A 247 -41.21 -3.83 6.77
C ASN A 247 -41.22 -5.35 6.50
N GLU A 248 -40.82 -5.80 5.30
CA GLU A 248 -40.58 -7.21 4.99
C GLU A 248 -39.39 -7.74 5.78
N ARG A 249 -39.48 -9.00 6.24
CA ARG A 249 -38.45 -9.67 7.01
C ARG A 249 -37.52 -10.48 6.10
N PHE A 250 -36.23 -10.42 6.36
CA PHE A 250 -35.23 -11.28 5.71
C PHE A 250 -34.29 -11.89 6.74
N VAL A 251 -33.68 -13.03 6.40
CA VAL A 251 -32.69 -13.69 7.25
C VAL A 251 -31.30 -13.23 6.82
N GLY A 252 -30.59 -12.56 7.71
CA GLY A 252 -29.25 -12.07 7.49
C GLY A 252 -28.21 -12.84 8.29
N GLU A 253 -27.00 -12.96 7.74
CA GLU A 253 -25.79 -13.40 8.44
C GLU A 253 -24.89 -12.18 8.65
N LEU A 254 -24.52 -11.87 9.90
CA LEU A 254 -23.79 -10.67 10.29
C LEU A 254 -22.45 -11.02 10.91
N SER A 255 -21.39 -10.38 10.43
CA SER A 255 -20.09 -10.30 11.08
C SER A 255 -19.83 -8.87 11.54
N VAL A 256 -19.41 -8.68 12.80
CA VAL A 256 -19.12 -7.37 13.38
C VAL A 256 -17.71 -7.36 13.95
N SER A 257 -16.96 -6.29 13.68
CA SER A 257 -15.63 -6.06 14.23
C SER A 257 -15.49 -4.64 14.81
N VAL A 258 -14.56 -4.46 15.75
CA VAL A 258 -14.25 -3.15 16.31
C VAL A 258 -13.48 -2.29 15.30
N LEU A 259 -13.86 -1.02 15.18
CA LEU A 259 -13.07 0.00 14.50
C LEU A 259 -12.27 0.78 15.54
N LYS A 260 -10.96 0.94 15.30
CA LYS A 260 -10.05 1.65 16.21
C LYS A 260 -9.51 2.92 15.55
N ASP A 261 -9.32 3.95 16.36
CA ASP A 261 -8.62 5.17 15.94
C ASP A 261 -7.09 4.97 15.91
N SER A 262 -6.37 6.00 15.47
CA SER A 262 -4.90 6.01 15.43
C SER A 262 -4.22 5.86 16.79
N SER A 263 -4.95 6.09 17.89
CA SER A 263 -4.48 5.89 19.27
C SER A 263 -4.75 4.47 19.79
N GLY A 264 -5.39 3.61 18.99
CA GLY A 264 -5.75 2.25 19.35
C GLY A 264 -7.03 2.13 20.18
N ARG A 265 -7.76 3.23 20.39
CA ARG A 265 -9.05 3.24 21.10
C ARG A 265 -10.17 2.88 20.13
N ILE A 266 -11.15 2.11 20.62
CA ILE A 266 -12.34 1.78 19.84
C ILE A 266 -13.15 3.07 19.61
N ASN A 267 -13.44 3.38 18.35
CA ASN A 267 -14.23 4.56 17.96
C ASN A 267 -15.55 4.20 17.25
N GLY A 268 -15.78 2.91 16.99
CA GLY A 268 -16.97 2.43 16.31
C GLY A 268 -16.91 0.94 15.99
N PHE A 269 -17.80 0.50 15.11
CA PHE A 269 -17.89 -0.89 14.67
C PHE A 269 -18.10 -0.98 13.17
N VAL A 270 -17.59 -2.05 12.56
CA VAL A 270 -17.82 -2.38 11.15
C VAL A 270 -18.67 -3.65 11.11
N GLY A 271 -19.87 -3.55 10.53
CA GLY A 271 -20.79 -4.65 10.30
C GLY A 271 -20.80 -5.05 8.83
N ILE A 272 -20.68 -6.35 8.55
CA ILE A 272 -20.85 -6.94 7.22
C ILE A 272 -22.02 -7.91 7.30
N ALA A 273 -23.09 -7.63 6.58
CA ALA A 273 -24.31 -8.42 6.56
C ALA A 273 -24.56 -9.00 5.17
N LYS A 274 -24.93 -10.28 5.13
CA LYS A 274 -25.31 -10.99 3.92
C LYS A 274 -26.76 -11.44 4.01
N ASP A 275 -27.55 -11.21 2.97
CA ASP A 275 -28.88 -11.82 2.86
C ASP A 275 -28.73 -13.30 2.50
N ILE A 276 -29.14 -14.18 3.41
CA ILE A 276 -29.07 -15.63 3.25
C ILE A 276 -30.45 -16.25 3.13
N THR A 277 -31.50 -15.45 2.91
CA THR A 277 -32.89 -15.92 2.83
C THR A 277 -33.07 -17.00 1.77
N VAL A 278 -32.49 -16.80 0.58
CA VAL A 278 -32.54 -17.79 -0.51
C VAL A 278 -31.80 -19.07 -0.12
N ARG A 279 -30.61 -18.94 0.49
CA ARG A 279 -29.81 -20.08 0.95
C ARG A 279 -30.57 -20.90 2.00
N LYS A 280 -31.17 -20.25 2.99
CA LYS A 280 -31.96 -20.91 4.05
C LYS A 280 -33.18 -21.64 3.49
N ARG A 281 -33.93 -21.02 2.58
CA ARG A 281 -35.08 -21.69 1.92
C ARG A 281 -34.63 -22.94 1.15
N MET A 282 -33.50 -22.87 0.45
CA MET A 282 -32.95 -24.02 -0.27
C MET A 282 -32.52 -25.14 0.70
N GLU A 283 -31.85 -24.80 1.81
CA GLU A 283 -31.47 -25.77 2.84
C GLU A 283 -32.68 -26.44 3.48
N GLU A 284 -33.74 -25.68 3.80
CA GLU A 284 -34.99 -26.20 4.35
C GLU A 284 -35.72 -27.13 3.36
N THR A 285 -35.84 -26.73 2.10
CA THR A 285 -36.43 -27.59 1.06
C THR A 285 -35.62 -28.87 0.85
N LEU A 286 -34.28 -28.78 0.85
CA LEU A 286 -33.39 -29.94 0.75
C LEU A 286 -33.54 -30.88 1.96
N ALA A 287 -33.61 -30.34 3.17
CA ALA A 287 -33.82 -31.14 4.38
C ALA A 287 -35.17 -31.87 4.35
N ALA A 288 -36.25 -31.17 4.00
CA ALA A 288 -37.59 -31.75 3.89
C ALA A 288 -37.67 -32.85 2.83
N THR A 289 -37.09 -32.61 1.64
CA THR A 289 -37.06 -33.62 0.56
C THR A 289 -36.17 -34.81 0.90
N SER A 290 -35.08 -34.62 1.65
CA SER A 290 -34.24 -35.72 2.16
C SER A 290 -35.01 -36.61 3.13
N GLU A 291 -35.74 -36.00 4.08
CA GLU A 291 -36.55 -36.74 5.06
C GLU A 291 -37.69 -37.52 4.37
N GLU A 292 -38.37 -36.90 3.39
CA GLU A 292 -39.39 -37.57 2.59
C GLU A 292 -38.81 -38.75 1.80
N ARG A 293 -37.65 -38.56 1.15
CA ARG A 293 -36.95 -39.62 0.43
C ARG A 293 -36.59 -40.79 1.35
N GLU A 294 -36.11 -40.53 2.57
CA GLU A 294 -35.79 -41.58 3.55
C GLU A 294 -37.03 -42.38 3.96
N LYS A 295 -38.19 -41.74 4.13
CA LYS A 295 -39.47 -42.41 4.40
C LYS A 295 -39.88 -43.31 3.24
N LEU A 296 -39.85 -42.81 2.00
CA LEU A 296 -40.16 -43.62 0.82
C LEU A 296 -39.22 -44.82 0.66
N ILE A 297 -37.92 -44.66 0.96
CA ILE A 297 -36.96 -45.77 0.92
C ILE A 297 -37.34 -46.85 1.94
N HIS A 298 -37.71 -46.48 3.17
CA HIS A 298 -38.16 -47.43 4.19
C HIS A 298 -39.45 -48.15 3.78
N GLU A 299 -40.44 -47.42 3.24
CA GLU A 299 -41.69 -48.02 2.76
C GLU A 299 -41.45 -49.01 1.61
N LEU A 300 -40.57 -48.66 0.66
CA LEU A 300 -40.19 -49.54 -0.44
C LEU A 300 -39.47 -50.81 0.05
N GLN A 301 -38.56 -50.67 1.03
CA GLN A 301 -37.88 -51.81 1.66
C GLN A 301 -38.88 -52.75 2.32
N TYR A 302 -39.84 -52.23 3.09
CA TYR A 302 -40.90 -53.02 3.72
C TYR A 302 -41.79 -53.73 2.69
N ALA A 303 -42.19 -53.04 1.61
CA ALA A 303 -42.96 -53.65 0.53
C ALA A 303 -42.19 -54.78 -0.18
N LEU A 304 -40.89 -54.59 -0.42
CA LEU A 304 -40.01 -55.61 -1.02
C LEU A 304 -39.82 -56.84 -0.12
N GLU A 305 -39.74 -56.66 1.19
CA GLU A 305 -39.70 -57.79 2.14
C GLU A 305 -41.00 -58.61 2.08
N ASN A 306 -42.16 -57.96 2.12
CA ASN A 306 -43.46 -58.62 2.05
C ASN A 306 -43.70 -59.38 0.74
N ILE A 307 -43.20 -58.86 -0.39
CA ILE A 307 -43.29 -59.56 -1.69
C ILE A 307 -42.43 -60.85 -1.69
N LYS A 308 -41.28 -60.84 -1.00
CA LYS A 308 -40.38 -62.01 -0.93
C LYS A 308 -40.90 -63.11 -0.01
N THR A 309 -41.75 -62.78 0.94
CA THR A 309 -42.48 -63.75 1.76
C THR A 309 -43.80 -64.10 1.08
N LEU A 310 -43.83 -65.20 0.32
CA LEU A 310 -45.09 -65.86 -0.07
C LEU A 310 -45.79 -66.40 1.20
N GLU A 311 -46.49 -65.54 1.94
CA GLU A 311 -47.31 -65.97 3.07
C GLU A 311 -48.66 -66.48 2.57
N GLY A 312 -48.82 -67.80 2.60
CA GLY A 312 -50.05 -68.50 2.27
C GLY A 312 -49.79 -69.96 1.93
N LEU A 313 -50.72 -70.85 2.28
CA LEU A 313 -50.74 -72.22 1.72
C LEU A 313 -50.92 -72.09 0.21
N LEU A 314 -49.85 -72.31 -0.57
CA LEU A 314 -49.98 -72.43 -2.01
C LEU A 314 -51.01 -73.53 -2.29
N PRO A 315 -52.12 -73.24 -3.00
CA PRO A 315 -53.13 -74.23 -3.32
C PRO A 315 -52.56 -75.16 -4.38
N ILE A 316 -51.78 -76.16 -3.94
CA ILE A 316 -51.11 -77.14 -4.79
C ILE A 316 -51.96 -78.41 -4.83
N CYS A 317 -52.28 -78.89 -6.02
CA CYS A 317 -52.92 -80.19 -6.16
C CYS A 317 -51.93 -81.29 -5.78
N SER A 318 -52.23 -82.06 -4.74
CA SER A 318 -51.37 -83.14 -4.22
C SER A 318 -51.01 -84.19 -5.27
N ASN A 319 -51.88 -84.38 -6.28
CA ASN A 319 -51.71 -85.36 -7.35
C ASN A 319 -50.86 -84.85 -8.53
N CYS A 320 -51.25 -83.74 -9.15
CA CYS A 320 -50.58 -83.24 -10.37
C CYS A 320 -49.55 -82.13 -10.13
N LYS A 321 -49.36 -81.69 -8.87
CA LYS A 321 -48.42 -80.64 -8.47
C LYS A 321 -48.59 -79.35 -9.28
N LYS A 322 -49.81 -78.98 -9.65
CA LYS A 322 -50.15 -77.67 -10.23
C LYS A 322 -50.54 -76.70 -9.12
N ILE A 323 -50.31 -75.40 -9.31
CA ILE A 323 -50.78 -74.30 -8.44
C ILE A 323 -52.03 -73.69 -9.06
N ARG A 324 -53.01 -73.35 -8.21
CA ARG A 324 -54.17 -72.57 -8.62
C ARG A 324 -53.83 -71.08 -8.60
N ASP A 325 -54.03 -70.39 -9.73
CA ASP A 325 -53.82 -68.95 -9.83
C ASP A 325 -55.01 -68.14 -9.27
N ASP A 326 -54.84 -66.81 -9.25
CA ASP A 326 -55.83 -65.87 -8.73
C ASP A 326 -57.12 -65.81 -9.58
N GLN A 327 -57.11 -66.40 -10.79
CA GLN A 327 -58.27 -66.56 -11.66
C GLN A 327 -58.93 -67.94 -11.52
N GLY A 328 -58.41 -68.80 -10.64
CA GLY A 328 -58.97 -70.11 -10.33
C GLY A 328 -58.51 -71.24 -11.26
N PHE A 329 -57.59 -70.99 -12.18
CA PHE A 329 -57.06 -71.98 -13.12
C PHE A 329 -55.80 -72.69 -12.59
N TRP A 330 -55.59 -73.94 -13.02
CA TRP A 330 -54.43 -74.74 -12.62
C TRP A 330 -53.26 -74.55 -13.59
N ASN A 331 -52.18 -73.94 -13.10
CA ASN A 331 -50.92 -73.77 -13.83
C ASN A 331 -49.83 -74.69 -13.29
N GLN A 332 -48.82 -75.02 -14.11
CA GLN A 332 -47.62 -75.67 -13.58
C GLN A 332 -46.94 -74.76 -12.56
N VAL A 333 -46.53 -75.33 -11.43
CA VAL A 333 -45.87 -74.61 -10.32
C VAL A 333 -44.71 -73.75 -10.82
N GLU A 334 -43.83 -74.35 -11.62
CA GLU A 334 -42.63 -73.67 -12.13
C GLU A 334 -42.98 -72.48 -13.00
N GLY A 335 -43.98 -72.64 -13.89
CA GLY A 335 -44.45 -71.57 -14.77
C GLY A 335 -45.16 -70.44 -14.04
N TYR A 336 -45.89 -70.76 -12.96
CA TYR A 336 -46.50 -69.73 -12.10
C TYR A 336 -45.43 -68.98 -11.31
N ILE A 337 -44.55 -69.69 -10.60
CA ILE A 337 -43.51 -69.06 -9.77
C ILE A 337 -42.54 -68.23 -10.62
N SER A 338 -42.12 -68.70 -11.80
CA SER A 338 -41.21 -67.94 -12.68
C SER A 338 -41.87 -66.70 -13.32
N LYS A 339 -43.20 -66.67 -13.43
CA LYS A 339 -43.94 -65.49 -13.92
C LYS A 339 -44.14 -64.44 -12.83
N HIS A 340 -44.23 -64.87 -11.58
CA HIS A 340 -44.55 -64.01 -10.45
C HIS A 340 -43.34 -63.70 -9.55
N THR A 341 -42.18 -64.28 -9.83
CA THR A 341 -40.92 -64.08 -9.09
C THR A 341 -39.72 -64.20 -10.03
N ASP A 342 -38.54 -63.75 -9.59
CA ASP A 342 -37.27 -63.92 -10.33
C ASP A 342 -36.62 -65.31 -10.17
N ALA A 343 -37.36 -66.30 -9.68
CA ALA A 343 -36.83 -67.65 -9.43
C ALA A 343 -36.52 -68.41 -10.74
N LYS A 344 -35.39 -69.12 -10.77
CA LYS A 344 -35.00 -70.04 -11.85
C LYS A 344 -35.03 -71.48 -11.37
N PHE A 345 -35.77 -72.35 -12.07
CA PHE A 345 -35.84 -73.79 -11.76
C PHE A 345 -34.77 -74.57 -12.53
N SER A 346 -34.14 -75.54 -11.87
CA SER A 346 -33.20 -76.49 -12.49
C SER A 346 -33.82 -77.88 -12.54
N HIS A 347 -33.79 -78.54 -13.70
CA HIS A 347 -34.41 -79.85 -13.91
C HIS A 347 -33.38 -80.98 -13.76
N GLY A 348 -33.05 -81.34 -12.53
CA GLY A 348 -32.25 -82.54 -12.21
C GLY A 348 -33.13 -83.74 -11.81
N ILE A 349 -32.77 -84.97 -12.21
CA ILE A 349 -33.40 -86.20 -11.71
C ILE A 349 -32.82 -86.49 -10.32
N CYS A 350 -33.68 -86.56 -9.29
CA CYS A 350 -33.21 -86.86 -7.93
C CYS A 350 -32.65 -88.29 -7.83
N PRO A 351 -31.73 -88.56 -6.88
CA PRO A 351 -31.10 -89.87 -6.71
C PRO A 351 -32.09 -91.04 -6.65
N ASP A 352 -33.20 -90.90 -5.93
CA ASP A 352 -34.21 -91.96 -5.79
C ASP A 352 -34.95 -92.25 -7.10
N CYS A 353 -35.30 -91.22 -7.86
CA CYS A 353 -35.93 -91.37 -9.18
C CYS A 353 -34.94 -91.92 -10.20
N SER A 354 -33.68 -91.51 -10.14
CA SER A 354 -32.61 -92.06 -10.97
C SER A 354 -32.43 -93.55 -10.70
N MET A 355 -32.43 -93.94 -9.42
CA MET A 355 -32.35 -95.34 -8.98
C MET A 355 -33.59 -96.15 -9.37
N LYS A 356 -34.78 -95.55 -9.40
CA LYS A 356 -36.01 -96.24 -9.85
C LYS A 356 -36.09 -96.41 -11.37
N LEU A 357 -35.72 -95.38 -12.13
CA LEU A 357 -35.89 -95.34 -13.59
C LEU A 357 -34.71 -95.99 -14.33
N TYR A 358 -33.52 -95.89 -13.76
CA TYR A 358 -32.29 -96.35 -14.35
C TYR A 358 -31.51 -97.22 -13.38
N GLY A 359 -32.17 -98.01 -12.52
CA GLY A 359 -31.56 -98.74 -11.41
C GLY A 359 -30.29 -99.53 -11.77
N ASP A 360 -30.26 -100.18 -12.93
CA ASP A 360 -29.09 -100.91 -13.42
C ASP A 360 -27.94 -99.99 -13.85
N LEU A 361 -28.25 -98.83 -14.42
CA LEU A 361 -27.27 -97.79 -14.80
C LEU A 361 -26.80 -97.01 -13.56
N TYR A 362 -27.71 -96.71 -12.63
CA TYR A 362 -27.42 -96.01 -11.39
C TYR A 362 -26.51 -96.84 -10.50
N ALA A 363 -26.75 -98.14 -10.36
CA ALA A 363 -25.86 -99.05 -9.64
C ALA A 363 -24.47 -99.13 -10.28
N ARG A 364 -24.38 -99.19 -11.62
CA ARG A 364 -23.10 -99.18 -12.34
C ARG A 364 -22.33 -97.88 -12.19
N VAL A 365 -23.00 -96.74 -12.28
CA VAL A 365 -22.37 -95.42 -12.09
C VAL A 365 -21.86 -95.26 -10.65
N ILE A 366 -22.61 -95.75 -9.65
CA ILE A 366 -22.17 -95.76 -8.24
C ILE A 366 -21.00 -96.75 -8.01
N GLU A 367 -20.97 -97.90 -8.70
CA GLU A 367 -19.82 -98.84 -8.64
C GLU A 367 -18.57 -98.32 -9.37
N GLU A 368 -18.72 -97.62 -10.50
CA GLU A 368 -17.63 -96.95 -11.21
C GLU A 368 -17.08 -95.76 -10.41
N GLN A 369 -17.95 -94.95 -9.79
CA GLN A 369 -17.52 -93.87 -8.89
C GLN A 369 -16.83 -94.38 -7.61
N LYS A 370 -17.10 -95.62 -7.16
CA LYS A 370 -16.36 -96.25 -6.06
C LYS A 370 -15.01 -96.84 -6.48
N LYS A 371 -14.77 -97.09 -7.78
CA LYS A 371 -13.48 -97.55 -8.32
C LYS A 371 -12.51 -96.41 -8.65
N GLU A 372 -12.98 -95.18 -8.78
CA GLU A 372 -12.15 -93.98 -8.96
C GLU A 372 -11.67 -93.32 -7.64
N ILE A 373 -11.94 -93.93 -6.47
CA ILE A 373 -11.52 -93.45 -5.14
C ILE A 373 -10.56 -94.47 -4.45
N ILE A 374 -9.82 -95.26 -5.23
CA ILE A 374 -8.61 -96.00 -4.80
C ILE A 374 -7.46 -95.67 -5.74
#